data_AF-A0A023F155-F1
#
_entry.id   AF-A0A023F155-F1
#
_cell.length_a   1.000
_cell.length_b   1.000
_cell.length_c   1.000
_cell.angle_alpha   90.00
_cell.angle_beta   90.00
_cell.angle_gamma   90.00
#
_symmetry.space_group_name_H-M   'P 1'
#
loop_
_entity.id
_entity.type
_entity.pdbx_description
1 polymer ?
#
loop_
_entity_poly.entity_id
_entity_poly.type
_entity_poly.pdbx_seq_one_letter_code
_entity_poly.pdbx_strand_id
1 'polypeptide(L)'
;IGLRRSDGALVSVGISPYVAILHEYSASSSWKEALRLCRMVKDDTLWACLAVIATQAKDLETAETAFAAINQYDKVLYIQHIKEIPIRAIQVAEMSLLGGNIQEAEYTLLQNGLIFRAIITNINTHNWERALEIALRHKTHIDTVLLYRQRFMDRLGKSETIEKFNQLKQNITLDEEKIDSKVAIEYAKEKGEIN
;
A
#
# COMPACT_ATOMS: atom_id res chain seq x y z
N ILE A 1 -30.46 -15.38 -7.62
CA ILE A 1 -30.62 -14.82 -8.98
C ILE A 1 -30.82 -15.98 -9.94
N GLY A 2 -31.79 -15.87 -10.86
CA GLY A 2 -31.94 -16.84 -11.95
C GLY A 2 -30.99 -16.52 -13.09
N LEU A 3 -30.02 -17.38 -13.34
CA LEU A 3 -29.13 -17.32 -14.50
C LEU A 3 -29.68 -18.28 -15.56
N ARG A 4 -29.79 -17.79 -16.80
CA ARG A 4 -30.20 -18.63 -17.92
C ARG A 4 -28.95 -19.15 -18.63
N ARG A 5 -28.78 -20.46 -18.63
CA ARG A 5 -27.69 -21.14 -19.35
C ARG A 5 -27.94 -21.10 -20.86
N SER A 6 -26.91 -21.36 -21.66
CA SER A 6 -26.98 -21.40 -23.13
C SER A 6 -27.93 -22.48 -23.67
N ASP A 7 -28.21 -23.51 -22.87
CA ASP A 7 -29.20 -24.56 -23.11
C ASP A 7 -30.66 -24.12 -22.81
N GLY A 8 -30.86 -22.88 -22.34
CA GLY A 8 -32.17 -22.32 -22.00
C GLY A 8 -32.67 -22.64 -20.59
N ALA A 9 -31.95 -23.47 -19.83
CA ALA A 9 -32.31 -23.83 -18.46
C ALA A 9 -32.10 -22.66 -17.48
N LEU A 10 -33.08 -22.44 -16.60
CA LEU A 10 -32.98 -21.48 -15.50
C LEU A 10 -32.28 -22.14 -14.32
N VAL A 11 -31.08 -21.68 -13.99
CA VAL A 11 -30.34 -22.07 -12.79
C VAL A 11 -30.47 -20.95 -11.76
N SER A 12 -31.09 -21.24 -10.62
CA SER A 12 -31.10 -20.31 -9.49
C SER A 12 -29.81 -20.47 -8.70
N VAL A 13 -28.98 -19.43 -8.68
CA VAL A 13 -27.81 -19.35 -7.79
C VAL A 13 -28.17 -18.44 -6.62
N GLY A 14 -28.02 -18.96 -5.40
CA GLY A 14 -28.12 -18.18 -4.17
C GLY A 14 -26.89 -17.29 -4.03
N ILE A 15 -27.08 -15.98 -3.92
CA ILE A 15 -26.00 -15.09 -3.49
C ILE A 15 -25.93 -15.20 -1.98
N SER A 16 -24.73 -15.39 -1.43
CA SER A 16 -24.50 -15.37 0.01
C SER A 16 -24.90 -13.99 0.57
N PRO A 17 -25.92 -13.89 1.44
CA PRO A 17 -26.36 -12.61 2.01
C PRO A 17 -25.33 -12.04 3.01
N TYR A 18 -24.39 -12.86 3.46
CA TYR A 18 -23.45 -12.52 4.52
C TYR A 18 -22.48 -11.40 4.13
N VAL A 19 -22.14 -11.26 2.85
CA VAL A 19 -21.27 -10.16 2.37
C VAL A 19 -21.95 -8.79 2.53
N ALA A 20 -23.26 -8.71 2.29
CA ALA A 20 -24.01 -7.46 2.49
C ALA A 20 -24.06 -7.08 3.98
N ILE A 21 -24.29 -8.07 4.84
CA ILE A 21 -24.30 -7.88 6.30
C ILE A 21 -22.91 -7.46 6.80
N LEU A 22 -21.83 -8.04 6.28
CA LEU A 22 -20.47 -7.60 6.62
C LEU A 22 -20.20 -6.14 6.27
N HIS A 23 -20.69 -5.69 5.12
CA HIS A 23 -20.53 -4.30 4.70
C HIS A 23 -21.29 -3.33 5.63
N GLU A 24 -22.46 -3.73 6.13
CA GLU A 24 -23.21 -2.98 7.14
C GLU A 24 -22.47 -2.93 8.50
N TYR A 25 -21.85 -4.05 8.92
CA TYR A 25 -21.02 -4.07 10.11
C TYR A 25 -19.77 -3.19 9.97
N SER A 26 -19.17 -3.12 8.79
CA SER A 26 -18.08 -2.17 8.53
C SER A 26 -18.54 -0.73 8.59
N ALA A 27 -19.70 -0.40 8.02
CA ALA A 27 -20.26 0.95 8.06
C ALA A 27 -20.59 1.41 9.49
N SER A 28 -21.02 0.47 10.34
CA SER A 28 -21.29 0.71 11.76
C SER A 28 -20.06 0.49 12.67
N SER A 29 -18.86 0.26 12.12
CA SER A 29 -17.62 -0.04 12.85
C SER A 29 -17.73 -1.18 13.88
N SER A 30 -18.66 -2.12 13.66
CA SER A 30 -18.96 -3.25 14.55
C SER A 30 -18.11 -4.47 14.22
N TRP A 31 -16.78 -4.31 14.24
CA TRP A 31 -15.82 -5.33 13.81
C TRP A 31 -15.87 -6.64 14.60
N LYS A 32 -16.20 -6.56 15.90
CA LYS A 32 -16.38 -7.75 16.77
C LYS A 32 -17.51 -8.65 16.28
N GLU A 33 -18.62 -8.05 15.83
CA GLU A 33 -19.76 -8.79 15.28
C GLU A 33 -19.44 -9.36 13.90
N ALA A 34 -18.70 -8.61 13.07
CA ALA A 34 -18.20 -9.11 11.79
C ALA A 34 -17.30 -10.36 11.95
N LEU A 35 -16.38 -10.34 12.93
CA LEU A 35 -15.55 -11.50 13.26
C LEU A 35 -16.37 -12.68 13.78
N ARG A 36 -17.38 -12.41 14.62
CA ARG A 36 -18.27 -13.47 15.14
C ARG A 36 -19.04 -14.14 14.00
N LEU A 37 -19.55 -13.36 13.04
CA LEU A 37 -20.20 -13.88 11.85
C LEU A 37 -19.26 -14.77 11.03
N CYS A 38 -18.04 -14.31 10.74
CA CYS A 38 -17.07 -15.09 9.95
C CYS A 38 -16.67 -16.41 10.65
N ARG A 39 -16.49 -16.39 11.98
CA ARG A 39 -16.23 -17.60 12.78
C ARG A 39 -17.41 -18.59 12.78
N MET A 40 -18.64 -18.10 12.72
CA MET A 40 -19.83 -18.94 12.70
C MET A 40 -20.04 -19.60 11.33
N VAL A 41 -19.86 -18.84 10.25
CA VAL A 41 -20.08 -19.33 8.88
C VAL A 41 -18.95 -20.25 8.41
N LYS A 42 -17.71 -20.03 8.90
CA LYS A 42 -16.52 -20.85 8.57
C LYS A 42 -16.28 -20.99 7.06
N ASP A 43 -16.48 -19.90 6.33
CA ASP A 43 -16.28 -19.80 4.89
C ASP A 43 -15.08 -18.88 4.60
N ASP A 44 -14.08 -19.40 3.90
CA ASP A 44 -12.85 -18.68 3.54
C ASP A 44 -13.14 -17.47 2.66
N THR A 45 -14.17 -17.54 1.80
CA THR A 45 -14.53 -16.41 0.93
C THR A 45 -15.07 -15.23 1.74
N LEU A 46 -15.81 -15.53 2.81
CA LEU A 46 -16.34 -14.53 3.72
C LEU A 46 -15.23 -13.87 4.55
N TRP A 47 -14.25 -14.66 5.00
CA TRP A 47 -13.04 -14.13 5.65
C TRP A 47 -12.21 -13.27 4.71
N ALA A 48 -12.08 -13.65 3.45
CA ALA A 48 -11.39 -12.84 2.44
C ALA A 48 -12.11 -11.49 2.22
N CYS A 49 -13.45 -11.48 2.15
CA CYS A 49 -14.22 -10.24 2.10
C CYS A 49 -13.97 -9.37 3.33
N LEU A 50 -14.02 -9.95 4.53
CA LEU A 50 -13.74 -9.21 5.78
C LEU A 50 -12.32 -8.63 5.78
N ALA A 51 -11.32 -9.37 5.31
CA ALA A 51 -9.94 -8.89 5.24
C ALA A 51 -9.80 -7.66 4.33
N VAL A 52 -10.44 -7.67 3.15
CA VAL A 52 -10.43 -6.54 2.22
C VAL A 52 -11.13 -5.33 2.84
N ILE A 53 -12.31 -5.53 3.42
CA ILE A 53 -13.11 -4.47 4.04
C ILE A 53 -12.35 -3.83 5.22
N ALA A 54 -11.74 -4.65 6.09
CA ALA A 54 -10.93 -4.16 7.20
C ALA A 54 -9.69 -3.40 6.71
N THR A 55 -9.06 -3.86 5.62
CA THR A 55 -7.92 -3.16 5.01
C THR A 55 -8.31 -1.78 4.50
N GLN A 56 -9.45 -1.68 3.80
CA GLN A 56 -9.97 -0.40 3.31
C GLN A 56 -10.36 0.54 4.45
N ALA A 57 -10.93 0.01 5.54
CA ALA A 57 -11.28 0.77 6.73
C ALA A 57 -10.06 1.10 7.63
N LYS A 58 -8.85 0.67 7.26
CA LYS A 58 -7.60 0.87 8.02
C LYS A 58 -7.60 0.21 9.40
N ASP A 59 -8.41 -0.83 9.61
CA ASP A 59 -8.44 -1.56 10.88
C ASP A 59 -7.42 -2.70 10.88
N LEU A 60 -6.28 -2.47 11.54
CA LEU A 60 -5.15 -3.39 11.59
C LEU A 60 -5.46 -4.69 12.34
N GLU A 61 -6.26 -4.64 13.40
CA GLU A 61 -6.54 -5.83 14.23
C GLU A 61 -7.45 -6.81 13.48
N THR A 62 -8.54 -6.29 12.92
CA THR A 62 -9.47 -7.12 12.16
C THR A 62 -8.83 -7.63 10.87
N ALA A 63 -8.04 -6.81 10.18
CA ALA A 63 -7.32 -7.25 8.99
C ALA A 63 -6.33 -8.39 9.30
N GLU A 64 -5.53 -8.27 10.37
CA GLU A 64 -4.59 -9.33 10.77
C GLU A 64 -5.30 -10.65 11.05
N THR A 65 -6.35 -10.63 11.87
CA THR A 65 -7.10 -11.84 12.21
C THR A 65 -7.77 -12.46 10.99
N ALA A 66 -8.27 -11.65 10.06
CA ALA A 66 -8.90 -12.13 8.85
C ALA A 66 -7.89 -12.72 7.86
N PHE A 67 -6.73 -12.09 7.66
CA PHE A 67 -5.65 -12.64 6.82
C PHE A 67 -5.04 -13.91 7.41
N ALA A 68 -4.94 -14.00 8.74
CA ALA A 68 -4.52 -15.21 9.43
C ALA A 68 -5.52 -16.36 9.22
N ALA A 69 -6.83 -16.08 9.25
CA ALA A 69 -7.87 -17.09 9.03
C ALA A 69 -7.83 -17.70 7.61
N ILE A 70 -7.40 -16.93 6.60
CA ILE A 70 -7.23 -17.42 5.21
C ILE A 70 -5.79 -17.85 4.89
N ASN A 71 -4.94 -18.05 5.89
CA ASN A 71 -3.53 -18.47 5.76
C ASN A 71 -2.67 -17.57 4.84
N GLN A 72 -2.95 -16.27 4.80
CA GLN A 72 -2.15 -15.29 4.04
C GLN A 72 -1.06 -14.69 4.93
N TYR A 73 -0.08 -15.51 5.31
CA TYR A 73 0.93 -15.16 6.32
C TYR A 73 1.80 -13.97 5.92
N ASP A 74 2.13 -13.80 4.62
CA ASP A 74 2.92 -12.67 4.14
C ASP A 74 2.25 -11.33 4.48
N LYS A 75 0.91 -11.26 4.34
CA LYS A 75 0.11 -10.07 4.67
C LYS A 75 0.01 -9.85 6.17
N VAL A 76 -0.04 -10.93 6.97
CA VAL A 76 -0.03 -10.86 8.43
C VAL A 76 1.30 -10.26 8.92
N LEU A 77 2.43 -10.76 8.41
CA LEU A 77 3.76 -10.23 8.73
C LEU A 77 3.89 -8.75 8.33
N TYR A 78 3.34 -8.38 7.18
CA TYR A 78 3.32 -6.98 6.76
C TYR A 78 2.50 -6.10 7.71
N ILE A 79 1.32 -6.55 8.14
CA ILE A 79 0.49 -5.82 9.11
C ILE A 79 1.19 -5.68 10.46
N GLN A 80 1.90 -6.72 10.92
CA GLN A 80 2.70 -6.65 12.15
C GLN A 80 3.82 -5.61 12.03
N HIS A 81 4.54 -5.59 10.91
CA HIS A 81 5.51 -4.53 10.63
C HIS A 81 4.86 -3.14 10.61
N ILE A 82 3.66 -2.98 10.06
CA ILE A 82 2.92 -1.70 10.10
C ILE A 82 2.65 -1.27 11.55
N LYS A 83 2.27 -2.21 12.42
CA LYS A 83 1.98 -1.92 13.85
C LYS A 83 3.21 -1.42 14.62
N GLU A 84 4.41 -1.81 14.21
CA GLU A 84 5.67 -1.34 14.82
C GLU A 84 6.00 0.11 14.46
N ILE A 85 5.44 0.65 13.37
CA ILE A 85 5.71 2.03 12.92
C ILE A 85 5.05 3.02 13.89
N PRO A 86 5.80 3.97 14.48
CA PRO A 86 5.25 4.90 15.48
C PRO A 86 4.32 5.97 14.87
N ILE A 87 4.51 6.31 13.59
CA ILE A 87 3.77 7.38 12.92
C ILE A 87 2.47 6.84 12.32
N ARG A 88 1.33 7.25 12.88
CA ARG A 88 -0.01 6.84 12.42
C ARG A 88 -0.28 7.15 10.94
N ALA A 89 0.20 8.29 10.43
CA ALA A 89 0.03 8.65 9.03
C ALA A 89 0.69 7.64 8.07
N ILE A 90 1.86 7.11 8.45
CA ILE A 90 2.54 6.07 7.69
C ILE A 90 1.74 4.77 7.78
N GLN A 91 1.27 4.39 8.98
CA GLN A 91 0.44 3.19 9.13
C GLN A 91 -0.79 3.20 8.20
N VAL A 92 -1.49 4.33 8.15
CA VAL A 92 -2.65 4.51 7.28
C VAL A 92 -2.26 4.44 5.79
N ALA A 93 -1.13 5.03 5.41
CA ALA A 93 -0.63 4.97 4.03
C ALA A 93 -0.23 3.54 3.63
N GLU A 94 0.50 2.82 4.49
CA GLU A 94 0.90 1.42 4.27
C GLU A 94 -0.32 0.49 4.17
N MET A 95 -1.38 0.75 4.94
CA MET A 95 -2.65 0.03 4.81
C MET A 95 -3.34 0.30 3.46
N SER A 96 -3.27 1.53 2.92
CA SER A 96 -3.72 1.79 1.54
C SER A 96 -2.90 1.01 0.52
N LEU A 97 -1.58 0.92 0.71
CA LEU A 97 -0.70 0.16 -0.18
C LEU A 97 -1.02 -1.33 -0.14
N LEU A 98 -1.29 -1.89 1.04
CA LEU A 98 -1.74 -3.27 1.18
C LEU A 98 -3.05 -3.53 0.42
N GLY A 99 -3.95 -2.54 0.42
CA GLY A 99 -5.19 -2.56 -0.36
C GLY A 99 -5.02 -2.30 -1.87
N GLY A 100 -3.81 -1.95 -2.33
CA GLY A 100 -3.51 -1.61 -3.73
C GLY A 100 -3.79 -0.15 -4.12
N ASN A 101 -4.23 0.69 -3.19
CA ASN A 101 -4.58 2.09 -3.43
C ASN A 101 -3.36 3.02 -3.31
N ILE A 102 -2.48 3.02 -4.32
CA ILE A 102 -1.24 3.82 -4.31
C ILE A 102 -1.53 5.33 -4.22
N GLN A 103 -2.55 5.81 -4.93
CA GLN A 103 -2.92 7.22 -4.96
C GLN A 103 -3.37 7.74 -3.59
N GLU A 104 -4.15 6.93 -2.86
CA GLU A 104 -4.64 7.28 -1.52
C GLU A 104 -3.50 7.27 -0.48
N ALA A 105 -2.57 6.31 -0.60
CA ALA A 105 -1.36 6.27 0.21
C ALA A 105 -0.50 7.53 -0.02
N GLU A 106 -0.25 7.89 -1.28
CA GLU A 106 0.48 9.10 -1.63
C GLU A 106 -0.21 10.35 -1.06
N TYR A 107 -1.52 10.48 -1.26
CA TYR A 107 -2.28 11.61 -0.75
C TYR A 107 -2.16 11.75 0.77
N THR A 108 -2.31 10.63 1.49
CA THR A 108 -2.17 10.61 2.96
C THR A 108 -0.79 11.08 3.41
N LEU A 109 0.28 10.61 2.76
CA LEU A 109 1.65 11.00 3.08
C LEU A 109 1.90 12.49 2.80
N LEU A 110 1.43 12.99 1.65
CA LEU A 110 1.59 14.40 1.27
C LEU A 110 0.82 15.35 2.18
N GLN A 111 -0.41 15.00 2.58
CA GLN A 111 -1.19 15.81 3.53
C GLN A 111 -0.51 15.93 4.90
N ASN A 112 0.23 14.90 5.32
CA ASN A 112 0.99 14.90 6.58
C ASN A 112 2.42 15.44 6.43
N GLY A 113 2.80 15.97 5.26
CA GLY A 113 4.12 16.54 5.01
C GLY A 113 5.24 15.51 4.86
N LEU A 114 4.93 14.21 4.79
CA LEU A 114 5.90 13.12 4.68
C LEU A 114 6.33 12.91 3.22
N ILE A 115 6.99 13.92 2.64
CA ILE A 115 7.35 13.96 1.22
C ILE A 115 8.35 12.86 0.86
N PHE A 116 9.37 12.66 1.70
CA PHE A 116 10.37 11.61 1.49
C PHE A 116 9.71 10.22 1.36
N ARG A 117 8.83 9.87 2.31
CA ARG A 117 8.07 8.62 2.29
C ARG A 117 7.21 8.50 1.03
N ALA A 118 6.52 9.56 0.62
CA ALA A 118 5.71 9.56 -0.61
C ALA A 118 6.55 9.28 -1.87
N ILE A 119 7.76 9.82 -1.94
CA ILE A 119 8.71 9.56 -3.04
C ILE A 119 9.15 8.10 -3.02
N ILE A 120 9.59 7.57 -1.87
CA ILE A 120 10.04 6.18 -1.74
C ILE A 120 8.91 5.19 -2.07
N THR A 121 7.70 5.44 -1.60
CA THR A 121 6.52 4.62 -1.93
C THR A 121 6.29 4.54 -3.44
N ASN A 122 6.41 5.67 -4.14
CA ASN A 122 6.28 5.69 -5.61
C ASN A 122 7.45 4.98 -6.31
N ILE A 123 8.68 5.08 -5.78
CA ILE A 123 9.82 4.31 -6.28
C ILE A 123 9.60 2.80 -6.13
N ASN A 124 9.17 2.35 -4.95
CA ASN A 124 8.91 0.94 -4.64
C ASN A 124 7.77 0.35 -5.47
N THR A 125 6.79 1.17 -5.84
CA THR A 125 5.68 0.78 -6.72
C THR A 125 5.98 1.00 -8.21
N HIS A 126 7.23 1.35 -8.56
CA HIS A 126 7.71 1.63 -9.92
C HIS A 126 7.04 2.81 -10.65
N ASN A 127 6.39 3.72 -9.92
CA ASN A 127 5.82 4.96 -10.44
C ASN A 127 6.88 6.09 -10.51
N TRP A 128 7.91 5.87 -11.33
CA TRP A 128 9.10 6.73 -11.40
C TRP A 128 8.82 8.18 -11.82
N GLU A 129 7.94 8.39 -12.79
CA GLU A 129 7.58 9.74 -13.23
C GLU A 129 6.88 10.53 -12.13
N ARG A 130 6.01 9.85 -11.37
CA ARG A 130 5.29 10.46 -10.25
C ARG A 130 6.24 10.81 -9.11
N ALA A 131 7.15 9.90 -8.77
CA ALA A 131 8.20 10.15 -7.78
C ALA A 131 9.03 11.40 -8.14
N LEU A 132 9.41 11.53 -9.41
CA LEU A 132 10.17 12.68 -9.90
C LEU A 132 9.34 13.98 -9.85
N GLU A 133 8.06 13.93 -10.22
CA GLU A 133 7.18 15.10 -10.16
C GLU A 133 7.03 15.62 -8.72
N ILE A 134 6.84 14.73 -7.74
CA ILE A 134 6.77 15.09 -6.33
C ILE A 134 8.08 15.73 -5.88
N ALA A 135 9.22 15.11 -6.22
CA ALA A 135 10.54 15.62 -5.89
C ALA A 135 10.79 17.03 -6.47
N LEU A 136 10.42 17.27 -7.74
CA LEU A 136 10.56 18.58 -8.39
C LEU A 136 9.63 19.63 -7.79
N ARG A 137 8.37 19.27 -7.50
CA ARG A 137 7.37 20.17 -6.91
C ARG A 137 7.80 20.67 -5.54
N HIS A 138 8.33 19.78 -4.71
CA HIS A 138 8.79 20.10 -3.36
C HIS A 138 10.28 20.52 -3.30
N LYS A 139 11.01 20.41 -4.42
CA LYS A 139 12.44 20.70 -4.55
C LYS A 139 13.31 19.91 -3.55
N THR A 140 12.94 18.66 -3.30
CA THR A 140 13.61 17.76 -2.34
C THR A 140 13.85 16.38 -2.95
N HIS A 141 14.93 15.70 -2.53
CA HIS A 141 15.25 14.31 -2.90
C HIS A 141 15.28 13.97 -4.40
N ILE A 142 15.51 14.96 -5.29
CA ILE A 142 15.61 14.74 -6.74
C ILE A 142 16.81 13.82 -7.05
N ASP A 143 17.94 14.08 -6.39
CA ASP A 143 19.15 13.26 -6.41
C ASP A 143 18.87 11.79 -6.05
N THR A 144 18.02 11.60 -5.03
CA THR A 144 17.59 10.28 -4.55
C THR A 144 16.82 9.54 -5.63
N VAL A 145 15.79 10.15 -6.23
CA VAL A 145 15.01 9.50 -7.30
C VAL A 145 15.90 9.09 -8.49
N LEU A 146 16.83 9.96 -8.89
CA LEU A 146 17.77 9.68 -9.97
C LEU A 146 18.71 8.52 -9.64
N LEU A 147 19.25 8.47 -8.41
CA LEU A 147 20.13 7.38 -7.98
C LEU A 147 19.40 6.03 -7.96
N TYR A 148 18.20 5.98 -7.35
CA TYR A 148 17.42 4.74 -7.30
C TYR A 148 17.02 4.25 -8.70
N ARG A 149 16.72 5.20 -9.61
CA ARG A 149 16.41 4.89 -10.99
C ARG A 149 17.64 4.35 -11.74
N GLN A 150 18.81 4.96 -11.57
CA GLN A 150 20.06 4.47 -12.13
C GLN A 150 20.38 3.05 -11.63
N ARG A 151 20.32 2.82 -10.31
CA ARG A 151 20.52 1.48 -9.71
C ARG A 151 19.51 0.44 -10.23
N PHE A 152 18.31 0.86 -10.61
CA PHE A 152 17.30 -0.01 -11.21
C PHE A 152 17.66 -0.35 -12.66
N MET A 153 18.10 0.62 -13.46
CA MET A 153 18.51 0.40 -14.84
C MET A 153 19.80 -0.39 -14.98
N ASP A 154 20.77 -0.14 -14.12
CA ASP A 154 22.04 -0.88 -14.08
C ASP A 154 21.78 -2.36 -13.77
N ARG A 155 20.86 -2.66 -12.84
CA ARG A 155 20.40 -4.03 -12.55
C ARG A 155 19.71 -4.70 -13.73
N LEU A 156 19.03 -3.93 -14.59
CA LEU A 156 18.38 -4.44 -15.79
C LEU A 156 19.32 -4.52 -17.00
N GLY A 157 20.51 -3.90 -16.92
CA GLY A 157 21.45 -3.78 -18.05
C GLY A 157 20.90 -2.97 -19.22
N LYS A 158 19.95 -2.07 -18.98
CA LYS A 158 19.28 -1.27 -20.02
C LYS A 158 19.58 0.21 -19.85
N SER A 159 19.60 0.95 -20.96
CA SER A 159 19.67 2.40 -20.94
C SER A 159 18.33 3.03 -20.56
N GLU A 160 18.38 4.22 -19.99
CA GLU A 160 17.18 4.99 -19.62
C GLU A 160 16.26 5.21 -20.82
N THR A 161 14.98 4.89 -20.62
CA THR A 161 13.93 5.07 -21.63
C THR A 161 13.23 6.43 -21.52
N ILE A 162 13.32 7.10 -20.37
CA ILE A 162 12.57 8.33 -20.09
C ILE A 162 13.46 9.55 -20.31
N GLU A 163 13.08 10.43 -21.24
CA GLU A 163 13.85 11.62 -21.61
C GLU A 163 14.10 12.59 -20.43
N LYS A 164 13.08 12.78 -19.57
CA LYS A 164 13.18 13.65 -18.38
C LYS A 164 14.34 13.24 -17.46
N PHE A 165 14.58 11.92 -17.30
CA PHE A 165 15.66 11.41 -16.48
C PHE A 165 17.02 11.66 -17.12
N ASN A 166 17.13 11.54 -18.45
CA ASN A 166 18.37 11.82 -19.18
C ASN A 166 18.79 13.29 -19.07
N GLN A 167 17.84 14.22 -19.23
CA GLN A 167 18.09 15.66 -19.11
C GLN A 167 18.56 16.03 -17.70
N LEU A 168 17.94 15.47 -16.66
CA LEU A 168 18.31 15.77 -15.28
C LEU A 168 19.64 15.12 -14.87
N LYS A 169 19.93 13.91 -15.37
CA LYS A 169 21.20 13.23 -15.13
C LYS A 169 22.41 13.98 -15.68
N GLN A 170 22.25 14.72 -16.78
CA GLN A 170 23.30 15.57 -17.34
C GLN A 170 23.61 16.81 -16.48
N ASN A 171 22.63 17.28 -15.70
CA ASN A 171 22.73 18.52 -14.92
C ASN A 171 23.11 18.30 -13.45
N ILE A 172 23.01 17.06 -12.94
CA ILE A 172 23.19 16.75 -11.52
C ILE A 172 24.30 15.71 -11.34
N THR A 173 25.35 16.07 -10.61
CA THR A 173 26.37 15.12 -10.14
C THR A 173 25.83 14.30 -8.98
N LEU A 174 25.77 12.98 -9.15
CA LEU A 174 25.23 12.05 -8.16
C LEU A 174 26.36 11.53 -7.26
N ASP A 175 26.40 12.03 -6.01
CA ASP A 175 27.27 11.50 -4.95
C ASP A 175 26.49 10.42 -4.16
N GLU A 176 26.74 9.14 -4.43
CA GLU A 176 25.97 8.02 -3.84
C GLU A 176 26.02 8.00 -2.31
N GLU A 177 27.21 8.19 -1.72
CA GLU A 177 27.40 8.12 -0.26
C GLU A 177 26.62 9.23 0.50
N LYS A 178 26.55 10.42 -0.10
CA LYS A 178 25.79 11.54 0.48
C LYS A 178 24.29 11.31 0.38
N ILE A 179 23.83 10.66 -0.68
CA ILE A 179 22.41 10.36 -0.86
C ILE A 179 21.99 9.25 0.12
N ASP A 180 22.77 8.17 0.22
CA ASP A 180 22.47 7.06 1.12
C ASP A 180 22.47 7.51 2.60
N SER A 181 23.39 8.40 2.99
CA SER A 181 23.40 9.01 4.33
C SER A 181 22.19 9.93 4.58
N LYS A 182 21.78 10.77 3.61
CA LYS A 182 20.54 11.57 3.73
C LYS A 182 19.31 10.68 3.91
N VAL A 183 19.22 9.60 3.12
CA VAL A 183 18.12 8.63 3.20
C VAL A 183 18.09 7.96 4.57
N ALA A 184 19.23 7.54 5.10
CA ALA A 184 19.32 6.94 6.44
C ALA A 184 18.87 7.90 7.54
N ILE A 185 19.21 9.18 7.44
CA ILE A 185 18.76 10.22 8.38
C ILE A 185 17.24 10.37 8.36
N GLU A 186 16.61 10.40 7.17
CA GLU A 186 15.15 10.49 7.06
C GLU A 186 14.45 9.26 7.67
N TYR A 187 14.98 8.05 7.47
CA TYR A 187 14.46 6.85 8.13
C TYR A 187 14.62 6.86 9.66
N ALA A 188 15.74 7.40 10.16
CA ALA A 188 15.96 7.54 11.60
C ALA A 188 14.99 8.54 12.24
N LYS A 189 14.67 9.64 11.53
CA LYS A 189 13.61 10.58 11.94
C LYS A 189 12.25 9.90 12.00
N GLU A 190 11.91 9.06 11.01
CA GLU A 190 10.63 8.32 10.99
C GLU A 190 10.49 7.34 12.17
N LYS A 191 11.61 6.77 12.64
CA LYS A 191 11.65 5.89 13.82
C LYS A 191 11.64 6.63 15.16
N GLY A 192 11.78 7.95 15.16
CA GLY A 192 11.89 8.76 16.38
C GLY A 192 13.25 8.65 17.08
N GLU A 193 14.30 8.22 16.36
CA GLU A 193 15.65 8.07 16.91
C GLU A 193 16.45 9.39 16.92
N ILE A 194 15.95 10.43 16.23
CA ILE A 194 16.58 11.75 16.15
C ILE A 194 15.48 12.79 16.39
N ASN A 195 15.44 13.36 17.60
CA ASN A 195 14.67 14.57 17.94
C ASN A 195 15.60 15.79 17.95
#